data_AF-A0A2Z6REA3-F1
#
_entry.id   AF-A0A2Z6REA3-F1
#
_cell.length_a   1.000
_cell.length_b   1.000
_cell.length_c   1.000
_cell.angle_alpha   90.00
_cell.angle_beta   90.00
_cell.angle_gamma   90.00
#
_symmetry.space_group_name_H-M   'P 1'
#
loop_
_entity.id
_entity.type
_entity.pdbx_description
1 polymer ?
#
loop_
_entity_poly.entity_id
_entity_poly.type
_entity_poly.pdbx_seq_one_letter_code
_entity_poly.pdbx_strand_id
1 'polypeptide(L)'
;MYMGLQPPLPKDSPDDFVADYKMRILPKSAQKTKAEFFGKHGWTLHTILVFTKKNNCKKIDIRAYDHWLTDTKQDAWFTALSFEAIFKIIKYKSKWIRIISDNRAYYHSSELMAIIAHWNEWY
;
A
#
# COMPACT_ATOMS: atom_id res chain seq x y z
N MET A 1 -34.81 8.48 -5.66
CA MET A 1 -33.35 8.28 -5.71
C MET A 1 -32.91 7.95 -4.30
N TYR A 2 -32.71 6.66 -3.98
CA TYR A 2 -32.34 6.23 -2.64
C TYR A 2 -30.85 6.56 -2.39
N MET A 3 -30.58 7.56 -1.56
CA MET A 3 -29.28 7.66 -0.88
C MET A 3 -29.22 6.51 0.13
N GLY A 4 -28.66 5.38 -0.29
CA GLY A 4 -28.34 4.28 0.61
C GLY A 4 -27.22 4.72 1.54
N LEU A 5 -27.54 4.92 2.81
CA LEU A 5 -26.53 5.04 3.87
C LEU A 5 -25.64 3.80 3.80
N GLN A 6 -24.33 3.98 3.65
CA GLN A 6 -23.37 2.88 3.77
C GLN A 6 -23.67 2.10 5.06
N PRO A 7 -23.75 0.76 5.01
CA PRO A 7 -23.99 -0.03 6.20
C PRO A 7 -22.92 0.28 7.26
N PRO A 8 -23.31 0.35 8.55
CA PRO A 8 -22.36 0.66 9.61
C PRO A 8 -21.22 -0.35 9.60
N LEU A 9 -19.98 0.14 9.70
CA LEU A 9 -18.79 -0.70 9.72
C LEU A 9 -18.91 -1.76 10.84
N PRO A 10 -18.42 -2.99 10.63
CA PRO A 10 -18.42 -4.03 11.66
C PRO A 10 -17.77 -3.51 12.95
N LYS A 11 -18.26 -3.91 14.13
CA LYS A 11 -17.66 -3.49 15.42
C LYS A 11 -16.15 -3.77 15.55
N ASP A 12 -15.63 -4.68 14.74
CA ASP A 12 -14.22 -5.04 14.67
C ASP A 12 -13.39 -4.28 13.63
N SER A 13 -13.97 -3.33 12.90
CA SER A 13 -13.24 -2.50 11.95
C SER A 13 -12.17 -1.66 12.65
N PRO A 14 -10.94 -1.59 12.13
CA PRO A 14 -9.94 -0.65 12.63
C PRO A 14 -10.37 0.79 12.33
N ASP A 15 -10.08 1.71 13.25
CA ASP A 15 -10.47 3.11 13.12
C ASP A 15 -9.49 3.93 12.30
N ASP A 16 -8.23 3.49 12.30
CA ASP A 16 -7.17 4.06 11.47
C ASP A 16 -6.45 2.96 10.70
N PHE A 17 -6.22 3.24 9.41
CA PHE A 17 -5.40 2.45 8.51
C PHE A 17 -4.23 3.29 8.03
N VAL A 18 -3.00 2.89 8.36
CA VAL A 18 -1.80 3.52 7.80
C VAL A 18 -1.12 2.51 6.88
N ALA A 19 -0.81 2.90 5.65
CA ALA A 19 0.05 2.12 4.76
C ALA A 19 1.36 2.87 4.54
N ASP A 20 2.48 2.24 4.89
CA ASP A 20 3.83 2.69 4.55
C ASP A 20 4.33 1.86 3.35
N TYR A 21 4.43 2.50 2.20
CA TYR A 21 5.01 1.89 1.00
C TYR A 21 6.52 2.07 1.05
N LYS A 22 7.26 1.00 1.39
CA LYS A 22 8.71 1.04 1.53
C LYS A 22 9.41 0.34 0.36
N MET A 23 10.38 1.04 -0.22
CA MET A 23 11.01 0.67 -1.48
C MET A 23 12.10 -0.40 -1.39
N ARG A 24 12.06 -1.26 -2.43
CA ARG A 24 13.18 -1.91 -3.12
C ARG A 24 14.27 -2.48 -2.21
N ILE A 25 14.01 -3.67 -1.69
CA ILE A 25 15.06 -4.51 -1.12
C ILE A 25 15.74 -5.24 -2.28
N LEU A 26 16.98 -4.85 -2.57
CA LEU A 26 17.81 -5.55 -3.55
C LEU A 26 18.49 -6.75 -2.91
N PRO A 27 18.54 -7.91 -3.59
CA PRO A 27 19.36 -9.02 -3.13
C PRO A 27 20.82 -8.59 -3.03
N LYS A 28 21.56 -9.18 -2.08
CA LYS A 28 22.98 -8.85 -1.81
C LYS A 28 23.85 -8.95 -3.07
N SER A 29 23.48 -9.80 -4.03
CA SER A 29 24.13 -9.90 -5.35
C SER A 29 24.00 -8.63 -6.18
N ALA A 30 22.85 -7.98 -6.22
CA ALA A 30 22.62 -6.74 -6.97
C ALA A 30 23.27 -5.50 -6.32
N GLN A 31 23.74 -5.64 -5.08
CA GLN A 31 24.53 -4.62 -4.38
C GLN A 31 26.04 -4.74 -4.65
N LYS A 32 26.48 -5.75 -5.43
CA LYS A 32 27.91 -6.01 -5.67
C LYS A 32 28.57 -5.02 -6.60
N THR A 33 27.85 -4.48 -7.58
CA THR A 33 28.40 -3.51 -8.52
C THR A 33 27.57 -2.23 -8.56
N LYS A 34 28.25 -1.08 -8.70
CA LYS A 34 27.56 0.21 -8.91
C LYS A 34 26.64 0.16 -10.13
N ALA A 35 27.03 -0.55 -11.19
CA ALA A 35 26.22 -0.67 -12.40
C ALA A 35 24.93 -1.47 -12.17
N GLU A 36 24.94 -2.57 -11.42
CA GLU A 36 23.71 -3.31 -11.09
C GLU A 36 22.83 -2.54 -10.10
N PHE A 37 23.45 -1.85 -9.15
CA PHE A 37 22.77 -1.01 -8.17
C PHE A 37 22.04 0.18 -8.84
N PHE A 38 22.76 0.98 -9.64
CA PHE A 38 22.23 2.17 -10.32
C PHE A 38 21.53 1.89 -11.65
N GLY A 39 21.95 0.84 -12.37
CA GLY A 39 21.36 0.42 -13.65
C GLY A 39 19.94 -0.11 -13.50
N LYS A 40 19.50 -0.36 -12.26
CA LYS A 40 18.17 -0.91 -11.97
C LYS A 40 18.00 -2.21 -12.76
N HIS A 41 18.79 -3.23 -12.44
CA HIS A 41 18.66 -4.56 -13.03
C HIS A 41 18.40 -5.60 -11.94
N GLY A 42 17.56 -6.58 -12.23
CA GLY A 42 17.18 -7.67 -11.31
C GLY A 42 15.87 -7.45 -10.55
N TRP A 43 15.47 -8.44 -9.77
CA TRP A 43 14.21 -8.43 -9.03
C TRP A 43 14.20 -7.37 -7.93
N THR A 44 13.09 -6.64 -7.82
CA THR A 44 12.86 -5.71 -6.72
C THR A 44 11.74 -6.24 -5.83
N LEU A 45 12.00 -6.23 -4.52
CA LEU A 45 10.98 -6.49 -3.51
C LEU A 45 10.41 -5.15 -3.03
N HIS A 46 9.10 -4.99 -3.16
CA HIS A 46 8.34 -3.86 -2.66
C HIS A 46 7.48 -4.32 -1.48
N THR A 47 7.56 -3.62 -0.36
CA THR A 47 6.79 -3.99 0.83
C THR A 47 5.84 -2.86 1.20
N ILE A 48 4.58 -3.21 1.42
CA ILE A 48 3.60 -2.30 2.00
C ILE A 48 3.34 -2.75 3.43
N LEU A 49 3.69 -1.89 4.38
CA LEU A 49 3.39 -2.10 5.79
C LEU A 49 2.04 -1.49 6.10
N VAL A 50 1.11 -2.33 6.52
CA VAL A 50 -0.23 -1.92 6.94
C VAL A 50 -0.27 -1.93 8.46
N PHE A 51 -0.52 -0.76 9.03
CA PHE A 51 -0.76 -0.56 10.44
C PHE A 51 -2.26 -0.37 10.63
N THR A 52 -2.85 -1.20 11.47
CA THR A 52 -4.26 -1.06 11.85
C THR A 52 -4.37 -0.87 13.35
N LYS A 53 -5.19 0.09 13.75
CA LYS A 53 -5.45 0.40 15.16
C LYS A 53 -6.95 0.36 15.41
N LYS A 54 -7.38 -0.42 16.40
CA LYS A 54 -8.75 -0.38 16.92
C LYS A 54 -8.84 0.70 18.01
N ASN A 55 -9.86 1.55 17.96
CA ASN A 55 -10.19 2.48 19.03
C ASN A 55 -10.44 1.67 20.30
N ASN A 56 -9.88 2.16 21.39
CA ASN A 56 -9.83 1.50 22.71
C ASN A 56 -8.78 0.39 22.87
N CYS A 57 -8.01 0.05 21.83
CA CYS A 57 -6.87 -0.86 21.97
C CYS A 57 -5.54 -0.09 21.90
N LYS A 58 -4.65 -0.30 22.88
CA LYS A 58 -3.28 0.25 22.85
C LYS A 58 -2.36 -0.51 21.89
N LYS A 59 -2.80 -1.67 21.37
CA LYS A 59 -2.01 -2.50 20.46
C LYS A 59 -2.26 -2.09 19.01
N ILE A 60 -1.17 -1.97 18.25
CA ILE A 60 -1.17 -1.74 16.81
C ILE A 60 -0.92 -3.10 16.15
N ASP A 61 -1.77 -3.51 15.21
CA ASP A 61 -1.51 -4.69 14.37
C ASP A 61 -0.74 -4.23 13.12
N ILE A 62 0.39 -4.88 12.85
CA ILE A 62 1.30 -4.54 11.75
C ILE A 62 1.39 -5.74 10.84
N ARG A 63 1.09 -5.54 9.55
CA ARG A 63 1.20 -6.57 8.52
C ARG A 63 2.09 -6.08 7.40
N ALA A 64 2.94 -6.95 6.88
CA ALA A 64 3.75 -6.69 5.71
C ALA A 64 3.18 -7.44 4.51
N TYR A 65 3.01 -6.73 3.40
CA TYR A 65 2.60 -7.28 2.11
C TYR A 65 3.73 -7.08 1.12
N ASP A 66 4.29 -8.20 0.66
CA ASP A 66 5.48 -8.24 -0.20
C ASP A 66 5.08 -8.48 -1.65
N HIS A 67 5.59 -7.65 -2.55
CA HIS A 67 5.37 -7.72 -4.00
C HIS A 67 6.72 -7.85 -4.72
N TRP A 68 6.85 -8.87 -5.56
CA TRP A 68 8.04 -9.10 -6.39
C TRP A 68 7.80 -8.55 -7.79
N LEU A 69 8.76 -7.77 -8.31
CA LEU A 69 8.72 -7.24 -9.66
C LEU A 69 10.03 -7.56 -10.40
N THR A 70 9.90 -7.96 -11.67
CA THR A 70 11.02 -8.15 -12.60
C THR A 70 11.50 -6.84 -13.20
N ASP A 71 10.59 -5.89 -13.39
CA ASP A 71 10.89 -4.52 -13.76
C ASP A 71 11.39 -3.76 -12.53
N THR A 72 12.38 -2.91 -12.76
CA THR A 72 13.12 -2.20 -11.73
C THR A 72 12.71 -0.74 -11.61
N LYS A 73 11.85 -0.29 -12.52
CA LYS A 73 11.23 1.02 -12.48
C LYS A 73 9.97 0.91 -11.63
N GLN A 74 10.02 1.53 -10.45
CA GLN A 74 8.78 1.89 -9.78
C GLN A 74 8.08 2.92 -10.66
N ASP A 75 6.96 2.51 -11.24
CA ASP A 75 6.03 3.41 -11.90
C ASP A 75 4.75 3.55 -11.06
N ALA A 76 3.96 4.55 -11.42
CA ALA A 76 2.75 4.87 -10.70
C ALA A 76 1.65 3.81 -10.88
N TRP A 77 1.70 3.04 -11.97
CA TRP A 77 0.76 1.96 -12.25
C TRP A 77 0.99 0.76 -11.33
N PHE A 78 2.22 0.32 -11.18
CA PHE A 78 2.58 -0.74 -10.24
C PHE A 78 2.23 -0.38 -8.79
N THR A 79 2.48 0.88 -8.41
CA THR A 79 2.10 1.39 -7.09
C THR A 79 0.58 1.30 -6.89
N ALA A 80 -0.21 1.78 -7.86
CA ALA A 80 -1.67 1.69 -7.85
C ALA A 80 -2.18 0.24 -7.71
N LEU A 81 -1.65 -0.69 -8.52
CA LEU A 81 -2.00 -2.11 -8.46
C LEU A 81 -1.63 -2.77 -7.13
N SER A 82 -0.50 -2.38 -6.52
CA SER A 82 -0.08 -2.91 -5.22
C SER A 82 -1.10 -2.53 -4.13
N PHE A 83 -1.57 -1.28 -4.12
CA PHE A 83 -2.61 -0.83 -3.19
C PHE A 83 -3.95 -1.53 -3.44
N GLU A 84 -4.36 -1.67 -4.71
CA GLU A 84 -5.57 -2.40 -5.05
C GLU A 84 -5.53 -3.85 -4.55
N ALA A 85 -4.41 -4.56 -4.74
CA ALA A 85 -4.26 -5.93 -4.27
C ALA A 85 -4.43 -6.03 -2.74
N ILE A 86 -3.86 -5.08 -2.00
CA ILE A 86 -3.98 -5.04 -0.55
C ILE A 86 -5.40 -4.73 -0.12
N PHE A 87 -6.07 -3.75 -0.72
CA PHE A 87 -7.44 -3.41 -0.37
C PHE A 87 -8.41 -4.59 -0.60
N LYS A 88 -8.17 -5.41 -1.64
CA LYS A 88 -8.94 -6.65 -1.86
C LYS A 88 -8.73 -7.73 -0.78
N ILE A 89 -7.56 -7.77 -0.15
CA ILE A 89 -7.20 -8.85 0.80
C ILE A 89 -7.57 -8.47 2.24
N ILE A 90 -7.65 -7.17 2.55
CA ILE A 90 -7.88 -6.72 3.92
C ILE A 90 -9.35 -6.86 4.28
N LYS A 91 -9.62 -7.72 5.27
CA LYS A 91 -10.97 -8.08 5.71
C LYS A 91 -11.76 -6.93 6.32
N TYR A 92 -11.08 -5.98 6.96
CA TYR A 92 -11.73 -4.93 7.72
C TYR A 92 -11.39 -3.58 7.14
N LYS A 93 -12.40 -2.91 6.60
CA LYS A 93 -12.28 -1.53 6.13
C LYS A 93 -12.23 -0.61 7.35
N SER A 94 -11.35 0.36 7.28
CA SER A 94 -11.35 1.50 8.19
C SER A 94 -12.18 2.63 7.62
N LYS A 95 -12.64 3.54 8.48
CA LYS A 95 -13.25 4.79 8.03
C LYS A 95 -12.22 5.72 7.41
N TRP A 96 -10.97 5.64 7.86
CA TRP A 96 -9.91 6.54 7.43
C TRP A 96 -8.67 5.76 6.98
N ILE A 97 -8.10 6.22 5.88
CA ILE A 97 -6.81 5.75 5.38
C ILE A 97 -5.82 6.90 5.34
N ARG A 98 -4.60 6.64 5.81
CA ARG A 98 -3.45 7.52 5.67
C ARG A 98 -2.35 6.76 4.96
N ILE A 99 -1.89 7.30 3.85
CA ILE A 99 -0.78 6.71 3.11
C ILE A 99 0.46 7.54 3.36
N ILE A 100 1.51 6.84 3.79
CA ILE A 100 2.85 7.39 3.99
C ILE A 100 3.73 6.72 2.95
N SER A 101 4.54 7.52 2.26
CA SER A 101 5.54 6.98 1.34
C SER A 101 6.75 7.89 1.33
N ASP A 102 7.93 7.27 1.25
CA ASP A 102 9.22 7.95 1.22
C ASP A 102 9.58 8.54 -0.16
N ASN A 103 8.82 8.20 -1.21
CA ASN A 103 9.21 8.39 -2.60
C ASN A 103 8.76 9.71 -3.30
N ARG A 104 8.96 10.92 -2.74
CA ARG A 104 8.64 12.26 -3.38
C ARG A 104 7.33 12.34 -4.21
N ALA A 105 7.08 13.41 -4.96
CA ALA A 105 5.84 13.60 -5.73
C ALA A 105 5.53 12.53 -6.84
N TYR A 106 6.31 11.46 -6.96
CA TYR A 106 6.25 10.50 -8.07
C TYR A 106 5.10 9.48 -7.99
N TYR A 107 4.33 9.47 -6.91
CA TYR A 107 3.11 8.65 -6.75
C TYR A 107 1.81 9.42 -7.00
N HIS A 108 1.85 10.68 -7.43
CA HIS A 108 0.65 11.40 -7.83
C HIS A 108 0.19 11.00 -9.23
N SER A 109 -0.19 9.73 -9.42
CA SER A 109 -1.02 9.34 -10.57
C SER A 109 -2.49 9.48 -10.23
N SER A 110 -3.28 9.84 -11.22
CA SER A 110 -4.74 9.85 -11.15
C SER A 110 -5.30 8.51 -10.69
N GLU A 111 -4.70 7.41 -11.12
CA GLU A 111 -5.11 6.04 -10.85
C GLU A 111 -4.94 5.71 -9.37
N LEU A 112 -3.76 5.97 -8.80
CA LEU A 112 -3.52 5.74 -7.37
C LEU A 112 -4.45 6.62 -6.53
N MET A 113 -4.59 7.89 -6.90
CA MET A 113 -5.47 8.82 -6.18
C MET A 113 -6.93 8.38 -6.23
N ALA A 114 -7.41 7.86 -7.37
CA ALA A 114 -8.77 7.32 -7.50
C ALA A 114 -8.97 6.07 -6.63
N ILE A 115 -8.02 5.12 -6.67
CA ILE A 115 -8.06 3.91 -5.83
C ILE A 115 -8.10 4.27 -4.35
N ILE A 116 -7.30 5.25 -3.91
CA ILE A 116 -7.28 5.71 -2.52
C ILE A 116 -8.56 6.46 -2.17
N ALA A 117 -9.05 7.34 -3.04
CA ALA A 117 -10.24 8.15 -2.77
C ALA A 117 -11.50 7.30 -2.62
N HIS A 118 -11.61 6.25 -3.44
CA HIS A 118 -12.79 5.37 -3.48
C HIS A 118 -12.58 4.03 -2.78
N TRP A 119 -11.48 3.85 -2.04
CA TRP A 119 -11.08 2.55 -1.52
C TRP A 119 -12.19 1.84 -0.72
N ASN A 120 -12.91 2.57 0.15
CA ASN A 120 -13.95 2.01 1.00
C ASN A 120 -15.23 1.65 0.20
N GLU A 121 -15.49 2.38 -0.89
CA GLU A 121 -16.61 2.11 -1.80
C GLU A 121 -16.32 0.92 -2.72
N TRP A 122 -15.09 0.82 -3.24
CA TRP A 122 -14.71 -0.16 -4.25
C TRP A 122 -14.27 -1.52 -3.69
N TYR A 123 -13.68 -1.56 -2.50
CA TYR A 123 -13.11 -2.78 -1.89
C TYR A 123 -13.62 -2.93 -0.48
#